data_AF-A0A921KPB7-F1
#
_entry.id   AF-A0A921KPB7-F1
#
_cell.length_a   1.000
_cell.length_b   1.000
_cell.length_c   1.000
_cell.angle_alpha   90.00
_cell.angle_beta   90.00
_cell.angle_gamma   90.00
#
_symmetry.space_group_name_H-M   'P 1'
#
loop_
_entity.id
_entity.type
_entity.pdbx_description
1 polymer ?
#
loop_
_entity_poly.entity_id
_entity_poly.type
_entity_poly.pdbx_seq_one_letter_code
_entity_poly.pdbx_strand_id
1 'polypeptide(L)'
;MSASLGPVREVWAQRSRARTRGDLLYLLYVVAMGAVVLGLPALLSAGRALARGDVLALLLSAGAPPTAIALSLAVAAGLVGLGAVRGPALLPPFFTATLAGGPLPRGRVLRRPFARALLLPLLAGALPAVLVAATLMAADRTGPGTAALLALAGVGLGLLWGGAWSAGQLLRPTPRRLLILLVGLGAAIAAAPPLMAVRELARGMWSQSVAPSDGQVAAWAVGLVAAGAAGIALCTALLGRLRGTELAAQATRWEAATTSATATDLAGAAGAFRALPAAGRRLRAIGGGPTVLLYARRDAVAWLRTPDRCAGGALAVLLGAVALGGAPLLPGPAAWTALLLGALALRTGAGAFVDGIRHGVHTLGAPPLLGQRAGTQLLLHAAAPGLLLVTFGALGGTLVAVVVGGAASGPVMLPVAVAATVLAARAWEAAKGTMPLALATPIPTPQGDLSVLVMLAWQADAVVVPLLGAAALLLVLPSGPGAVLLTAAALVGLLVLLTRRRLRELQA
;
A
#
# COMPACT_ATOMS: atom_id res chain seq x y z
N MET A 1 21.59 -36.50 -14.86
CA MET A 1 22.62 -35.66 -14.21
C MET A 1 21.97 -34.71 -13.20
N SER A 2 22.10 -34.98 -11.90
CA SER A 2 21.64 -34.11 -10.81
C SER A 2 22.69 -33.02 -10.54
N ALA A 3 22.69 -31.96 -11.34
CA ALA A 3 23.62 -30.85 -11.14
C ALA A 3 23.32 -30.15 -9.79
N SER A 4 24.19 -30.33 -8.81
CA SER A 4 24.11 -29.63 -7.53
C SER A 4 24.46 -28.15 -7.75
N LEU A 5 23.64 -27.25 -7.22
CA LEU A 5 23.90 -25.80 -7.28
C LEU A 5 24.94 -25.34 -6.25
N GLY A 6 25.52 -26.26 -5.47
CA GLY A 6 26.48 -25.99 -4.40
C GLY A 6 27.76 -25.32 -4.90
N PRO A 7 28.48 -25.94 -5.86
CA PRO A 7 29.77 -25.41 -6.35
C PRO A 7 29.66 -24.03 -6.98
N VAL A 8 28.61 -23.76 -7.78
CA VAL A 8 28.38 -22.45 -8.40
C VAL A 8 28.13 -21.37 -7.35
N ARG A 9 27.40 -21.70 -6.28
CA ARG A 9 27.15 -20.77 -5.17
C ARG A 9 28.41 -20.51 -4.35
N GLU A 10 29.25 -21.52 -4.19
CA GLU A 10 30.51 -21.43 -3.45
C GLU A 10 31.54 -20.56 -4.18
N VAL A 11 31.73 -20.77 -5.48
CA VAL A 11 32.61 -19.94 -6.32
C VAL A 11 32.10 -18.49 -6.40
N TRP A 12 30.78 -18.29 -6.54
CA TRP A 12 30.23 -16.94 -6.48
C TRP A 12 30.46 -16.32 -5.10
N ALA A 13 30.22 -17.07 -4.03
CA ALA A 13 30.41 -16.56 -2.68
C ALA A 13 31.86 -16.12 -2.42
N GLN A 14 32.83 -16.84 -2.97
CA GLN A 14 34.25 -16.46 -2.94
C GLN A 14 34.56 -15.19 -3.74
N ARG A 15 33.89 -14.95 -4.88
CA ARG A 15 34.15 -13.80 -5.75
C ARG A 15 33.43 -12.52 -5.34
N SER A 16 32.21 -12.62 -4.83
CA SER A 16 31.35 -11.48 -4.54
C SER A 16 31.23 -11.25 -3.04
N ARG A 17 32.33 -10.97 -2.34
CA ARG A 17 32.40 -10.67 -0.88
C ARG A 17 31.21 -11.26 -0.11
N ALA A 18 30.98 -12.59 -0.22
CA ALA A 18 29.75 -13.13 0.33
C ALA A 18 29.76 -12.91 1.84
N ARG A 19 28.56 -12.71 2.39
CA ARG A 19 28.37 -12.56 3.83
C ARG A 19 29.15 -13.65 4.56
N THR A 20 30.17 -13.24 5.28
CA THR A 20 30.98 -14.09 6.13
C THR A 20 30.11 -14.63 7.27
N ARG A 21 30.61 -15.63 8.02
CA ARG A 21 29.92 -16.08 9.24
C ARG A 21 29.70 -14.92 10.23
N GLY A 22 30.68 -14.00 10.31
CA GLY A 22 30.56 -12.77 11.11
C GLY A 22 29.40 -11.89 10.63
N ASP A 23 29.26 -11.68 9.33
CA ASP A 23 28.15 -10.88 8.78
C ASP A 23 26.78 -11.51 9.03
N LEU A 24 26.69 -12.84 9.03
CA LEU A 24 25.45 -13.56 9.35
C LEU A 24 25.10 -13.48 10.84
N LEU A 25 26.09 -13.62 11.72
CA LEU A 25 25.91 -13.45 13.16
C LEU A 25 25.52 -12.00 13.49
N TYR A 26 26.17 -11.02 12.86
CA TYR A 26 25.81 -9.62 13.01
C TYR A 26 24.39 -9.32 12.51
N LEU A 27 23.99 -9.87 11.36
CA LEU A 27 22.61 -9.76 10.88
C LEU A 27 21.61 -10.38 11.86
N LEU A 28 21.91 -11.55 12.41
CA LEU A 28 21.06 -12.20 13.40
C LEU A 28 20.93 -11.34 14.65
N TYR A 29 22.04 -10.79 15.14
CA TYR A 29 22.08 -9.85 16.25
C TYR A 29 21.21 -8.61 15.96
N VAL A 30 21.37 -7.96 14.81
CA VAL A 30 20.59 -6.77 14.42
C VAL A 30 19.09 -7.11 14.31
N VAL A 31 18.72 -8.26 13.73
CA VAL A 31 17.33 -8.69 13.63
C VAL A 31 16.74 -8.99 15.01
N ALA A 32 17.46 -9.70 15.87
CA ALA A 32 17.02 -10.01 17.23
C ALA A 32 16.86 -8.74 18.07
N MET A 33 17.86 -7.85 18.03
CA MET A 33 17.81 -6.57 18.74
C MET A 33 16.68 -5.68 18.21
N GLY A 34 16.48 -5.61 16.89
CA GLY A 34 15.35 -4.89 16.29
C GLY A 34 13.99 -5.46 16.72
N ALA A 35 13.86 -6.78 16.79
CA ALA A 35 12.64 -7.43 17.27
C ALA A 35 12.36 -7.11 18.74
N VAL A 36 13.38 -7.06 19.60
CA VAL A 36 13.22 -6.72 21.02
C VAL A 36 12.97 -5.22 21.23
N VAL A 37 13.75 -4.36 20.60
CA VAL A 37 13.72 -2.90 20.84
C VAL A 37 12.54 -2.23 20.14
N LEU A 38 12.19 -2.66 18.92
CA LEU A 38 11.10 -2.06 18.13
C LEU A 38 9.87 -2.96 18.09
N GLY A 39 10.07 -4.26 17.85
CA GLY A 39 8.98 -5.22 17.67
C GLY A 39 8.15 -5.42 18.94
N LEU A 40 8.79 -5.67 20.09
CA LEU A 40 8.07 -5.95 21.34
C LEU A 40 7.25 -4.74 21.84
N PRO A 41 7.77 -3.51 21.91
CA PRO A 41 6.95 -2.35 22.28
C PRO A 41 5.79 -2.11 21.30
N ALA A 42 6.02 -2.32 20.00
CA ALA A 42 4.95 -2.20 18.99
C ALA A 42 3.85 -3.24 19.24
N LEU A 43 4.21 -4.51 19.48
CA LEU A 43 3.26 -5.59 19.81
C LEU A 43 2.50 -5.32 21.11
N LEU A 44 3.18 -4.83 22.15
CA LEU A 44 2.53 -4.45 23.41
C LEU A 44 1.58 -3.27 23.22
N SER A 45 1.96 -2.26 22.45
CA SER A 45 1.10 -1.12 22.14
C SER A 45 -0.14 -1.53 21.35
N ALA A 46 0.03 -2.42 20.37
CA ALA A 46 -1.07 -2.99 19.60
C ALA A 46 -1.99 -3.86 20.47
N GLY A 47 -1.43 -4.71 21.33
CA GLY A 47 -2.20 -5.51 22.30
C GLY A 47 -3.02 -4.63 23.24
N ARG A 48 -2.43 -3.55 23.78
CA ARG A 48 -3.14 -2.57 24.62
C ARG A 48 -4.24 -1.85 23.85
N ALA A 49 -4.03 -1.53 22.58
CA ALA A 49 -5.05 -0.90 21.73
C ALA A 49 -6.23 -1.84 21.47
N LEU A 50 -5.96 -3.12 21.19
CA LEU A 50 -6.98 -4.15 20.98
C LEU A 50 -7.75 -4.50 22.26
N ALA A 51 -7.09 -4.45 23.42
CA ALA A 51 -7.70 -4.74 24.71
C ALA A 51 -8.65 -3.64 25.22
N ARG A 52 -8.76 -2.50 24.52
CA ARG A 52 -9.72 -1.45 24.89
C ARG A 52 -11.15 -1.94 24.65
N GLY A 53 -12.07 -1.59 25.54
CA GLY A 53 -13.46 -2.07 25.49
C GLY A 53 -14.19 -1.70 24.19
N ASP A 54 -13.90 -0.54 23.61
CA ASP A 54 -14.44 -0.09 22.32
C ASP A 54 -13.99 -0.97 21.14
N VAL A 55 -12.72 -1.40 21.14
CA VAL A 55 -12.17 -2.29 20.10
C VAL A 55 -12.57 -3.74 20.33
N LEU A 56 -12.60 -4.19 21.58
CA LEU A 56 -13.03 -5.55 21.93
C LEU A 56 -14.50 -5.79 21.53
N ALA A 57 -15.37 -4.79 21.71
CA ALA A 57 -16.75 -4.85 21.23
C ALA A 57 -16.84 -5.02 19.71
N LEU A 58 -15.96 -4.37 18.94
CA LEU A 58 -15.88 -4.55 17.49
C LEU A 58 -15.40 -5.94 17.10
N LEU A 59 -14.39 -6.49 17.78
CA LEU A 59 -13.86 -7.83 17.53
C LEU A 59 -14.89 -8.94 17.82
N LEU A 60 -15.76 -8.71 18.80
CA LEU A 60 -16.82 -9.66 19.19
C LEU A 60 -18.13 -9.43 18.42
N SER A 61 -18.21 -8.39 17.58
CA SER A 61 -19.42 -8.09 16.82
C SER A 61 -19.68 -9.14 15.74
N ALA A 62 -20.95 -9.33 15.38
CA ALA A 62 -21.34 -10.15 14.23
C ALA A 62 -20.70 -9.68 12.89
N GLY A 63 -20.23 -8.43 12.82
CA GLY A 63 -19.51 -7.87 11.69
C GLY A 63 -18.02 -8.25 11.61
N ALA A 64 -17.42 -8.82 12.68
CA ALA A 64 -16.00 -9.13 12.70
C ALA A 64 -15.58 -10.21 11.68
N PRO A 65 -16.26 -11.36 11.54
CA PRO A 65 -15.92 -12.32 10.50
C PRO A 65 -16.03 -11.78 9.06
N PRO A 66 -17.13 -11.13 8.63
CA PRO A 66 -17.23 -10.60 7.27
C PRO A 66 -16.25 -9.45 7.00
N THR A 67 -15.92 -8.60 8.00
CA THR A 67 -14.84 -7.59 7.83
C THR A 67 -13.48 -8.24 7.65
N ALA A 68 -13.15 -9.26 8.44
CA ALA A 68 -11.90 -10.00 8.29
C ALA A 68 -11.80 -10.66 6.91
N ILE A 69 -12.89 -11.24 6.40
CA ILE A 69 -12.96 -11.80 5.04
C ILE A 69 -12.77 -10.71 3.99
N ALA A 70 -13.48 -9.59 4.10
CA ALA A 70 -13.37 -8.48 3.15
C ALA A 70 -11.94 -7.93 3.07
N LEU A 71 -11.30 -7.68 4.22
CA LEU A 71 -9.90 -7.24 4.29
C LEU A 71 -8.95 -8.29 3.72
N SER A 72 -9.16 -9.57 4.06
CA SER A 72 -8.34 -10.68 3.58
C SER A 72 -8.37 -10.81 2.06
N LEU A 73 -9.56 -10.68 1.47
CA LEU A 73 -9.76 -10.72 0.01
C LEU A 73 -9.18 -9.46 -0.64
N ALA A 74 -9.36 -8.27 -0.05
CA ALA A 74 -8.76 -7.04 -0.56
C ALA A 74 -7.22 -7.13 -0.59
N VAL A 75 -6.60 -7.66 0.47
CA VAL A 75 -5.14 -7.92 0.52
C VAL A 75 -4.76 -8.96 -0.54
N ALA A 76 -5.51 -10.05 -0.68
CA ALA A 76 -5.24 -11.05 -1.71
C ALA A 76 -5.29 -10.46 -3.13
N ALA A 77 -6.28 -9.64 -3.46
CA ALA A 77 -6.37 -8.94 -4.75
C ALA A 77 -5.15 -8.02 -4.97
N GLY A 78 -4.74 -7.29 -3.93
CA GLY A 78 -3.52 -6.47 -3.95
C GLY A 78 -2.26 -7.29 -4.20
N LEU A 79 -2.12 -8.46 -3.56
CA LEU A 79 -0.99 -9.37 -3.72
C LEU A 79 -0.94 -10.00 -5.12
N VAL A 80 -2.09 -10.35 -5.71
CA VAL A 80 -2.17 -10.78 -7.12
C VAL A 80 -1.66 -9.67 -8.04
N GLY A 81 -2.03 -8.41 -7.79
CA GLY A 81 -1.51 -7.25 -8.52
C GLY A 81 0.00 -7.08 -8.33
N LEU A 82 0.47 -7.14 -7.08
CA LEU A 82 1.88 -7.00 -6.72
C LEU A 82 2.74 -8.08 -7.36
N GLY A 83 2.26 -9.33 -7.45
CA GLY A 83 2.96 -10.45 -8.06
C GLY A 83 3.33 -10.23 -9.53
N ALA A 84 2.56 -9.41 -10.25
CA ALA A 84 2.87 -9.02 -11.62
C ALA A 84 4.07 -8.07 -11.73
N VAL A 85 4.25 -7.22 -10.71
CA VAL A 85 5.33 -6.23 -10.64
C VAL A 85 6.58 -6.85 -10.03
N ARG A 86 6.41 -7.52 -8.89
CA ARG A 86 7.42 -8.31 -8.18
C ARG A 86 6.77 -9.56 -7.63
N GLY A 87 7.08 -10.71 -8.22
CA GLY A 87 6.65 -11.98 -7.67
C GLY A 87 7.58 -12.55 -6.59
N PRO A 88 7.11 -13.58 -5.86
CA PRO A 88 7.87 -14.21 -4.78
C PRO A 88 9.08 -15.01 -5.26
N ALA A 89 9.05 -15.55 -6.48
CA ALA A 89 10.13 -16.35 -7.05
C ALA A 89 11.08 -15.48 -7.89
N LEU A 90 11.76 -14.53 -7.26
CA LEU A 90 12.71 -13.64 -7.94
C LEU A 90 14.16 -13.89 -7.52
N LEU A 91 15.08 -13.82 -8.50
CA LEU A 91 16.52 -13.85 -8.30
C LEU A 91 17.13 -12.52 -8.76
N PRO A 92 18.34 -12.17 -8.30
CA PRO A 92 19.10 -11.05 -8.88
C PRO A 92 19.26 -11.19 -10.41
N PRO A 93 19.43 -10.08 -11.15
CA PRO A 93 19.47 -10.09 -12.61
C PRO A 93 20.48 -11.09 -13.20
N PHE A 94 21.71 -11.11 -12.65
CA PHE A 94 22.76 -12.04 -13.07
C PHE A 94 22.34 -13.51 -12.94
N PHE A 95 21.77 -13.90 -11.79
CA PHE A 95 21.31 -15.28 -11.56
C PHE A 95 20.07 -15.63 -12.38
N THR A 96 19.23 -14.64 -12.67
CA THR A 96 18.09 -14.84 -13.55
C THR A 96 18.56 -15.16 -14.97
N ALA A 97 19.52 -14.41 -15.49
CA ALA A 97 20.10 -14.65 -16.81
C ALA A 97 20.85 -16.00 -16.89
N THR A 98 21.68 -16.31 -15.89
CA THR A 98 22.56 -17.49 -15.90
C THR A 98 21.88 -18.79 -15.47
N LEU A 99 21.06 -18.78 -14.42
CA LEU A 99 20.46 -19.99 -13.85
C LEU A 99 19.04 -20.25 -14.35
N ALA A 100 18.21 -19.21 -14.50
CA ALA A 100 16.83 -19.36 -14.96
C ALA A 100 16.70 -19.29 -16.51
N GLY A 101 17.67 -18.68 -17.18
CA GLY A 101 17.84 -18.68 -18.63
C GLY A 101 18.59 -19.90 -19.18
N GLY A 102 19.39 -20.58 -18.34
CA GLY A 102 20.17 -21.75 -18.72
C GLY A 102 19.36 -23.06 -18.81
N PRO A 103 20.04 -24.22 -19.03
CA PRO A 103 19.41 -25.52 -19.23
C PRO A 103 18.80 -26.13 -17.95
N LEU A 104 18.98 -25.49 -16.79
CA LEU A 104 18.49 -26.00 -15.52
C LEU A 104 16.96 -25.82 -15.41
N PRO A 105 16.24 -26.81 -14.83
CA PRO A 105 14.81 -26.68 -14.63
C PRO A 105 14.52 -25.57 -13.62
N ARG A 106 13.83 -24.51 -14.08
CA ARG A 106 13.51 -23.31 -13.29
C ARG A 106 12.86 -23.63 -11.94
N GLY A 107 12.01 -24.66 -11.88
CA GLY A 107 11.39 -25.13 -10.65
C GLY A 107 12.40 -25.50 -9.55
N ARG A 108 13.56 -26.07 -9.89
CA ARG A 108 14.60 -26.37 -8.89
C ARG A 108 15.36 -25.11 -8.44
N VAL A 109 15.65 -24.21 -9.38
CA VAL A 109 16.40 -22.98 -9.11
C VAL A 109 15.58 -22.01 -8.23
N LEU A 110 14.28 -21.89 -8.51
CA LEU A 110 13.40 -20.90 -7.89
C LEU A 110 12.74 -21.36 -6.57
N ARG A 111 12.80 -22.65 -6.22
CA ARG A 111 12.19 -23.18 -4.98
C ARG A 111 12.69 -22.50 -3.72
N ARG A 112 14.00 -22.27 -3.60
CA ARG A 112 14.60 -21.64 -2.41
C ARG A 112 14.23 -20.16 -2.24
N PRO A 113 14.37 -19.29 -3.26
CA PRO A 113 13.91 -17.90 -3.12
C PRO A 113 12.40 -17.83 -2.89
N PHE A 114 11.63 -18.70 -3.56
CA PHE A 114 10.19 -18.80 -3.34
C PHE A 114 9.82 -19.13 -1.89
N ALA A 115 10.39 -20.20 -1.31
CA ALA A 115 10.12 -20.60 0.06
C ALA A 115 10.50 -19.51 1.09
N ARG A 116 11.58 -18.76 0.84
CA ARG A 116 11.97 -17.62 1.67
C ARG A 116 10.98 -16.46 1.57
N ALA A 117 10.48 -16.18 0.37
CA ALA A 117 9.50 -15.12 0.14
C ALA A 117 8.17 -15.41 0.86
N LEU A 118 7.78 -16.68 1.02
CA LEU A 118 6.57 -17.07 1.75
C LEU A 118 6.57 -16.69 3.23
N LEU A 119 7.73 -16.43 3.84
CA LEU A 119 7.80 -15.95 5.24
C LEU A 119 7.05 -14.63 5.42
N LEU A 120 7.08 -13.74 4.42
CA LEU A 120 6.43 -12.44 4.52
C LEU A 120 4.89 -12.56 4.66
N PRO A 121 4.16 -13.20 3.73
CA PRO A 121 2.71 -13.34 3.88
C PRO A 121 2.32 -14.26 5.05
N LEU A 122 3.15 -15.25 5.40
CA LEU A 122 2.95 -16.07 6.60
C LEU A 122 2.96 -15.24 7.89
N LEU A 123 3.99 -14.42 8.08
CA LEU A 123 4.09 -13.54 9.25
C LEU A 123 2.98 -12.47 9.24
N ALA A 124 2.66 -11.92 8.07
CA ALA A 124 1.59 -10.94 7.92
C ALA A 124 0.21 -11.50 8.30
N GLY A 125 -0.06 -12.80 8.05
CA GLY A 125 -1.31 -13.45 8.43
C GLY A 125 -1.31 -13.95 9.88
N ALA A 126 -0.20 -14.56 10.31
CA ALA A 126 -0.11 -15.19 11.63
C ALA A 126 0.01 -14.18 12.77
N LEU A 127 0.83 -13.13 12.64
CA LEU A 127 1.07 -12.18 13.74
C LEU A 127 -0.20 -11.45 14.19
N PRO A 128 -1.02 -10.87 13.29
CA PRO A 128 -2.27 -10.25 13.70
C PRO A 128 -3.26 -11.25 14.31
N ALA A 129 -3.35 -12.47 13.76
CA ALA A 129 -4.24 -13.51 14.28
C ALA A 129 -3.85 -13.96 15.69
N VAL A 130 -2.55 -14.17 15.94
CA VAL A 130 -2.00 -14.49 17.27
C VAL A 130 -2.24 -13.34 18.23
N LEU A 131 -2.04 -12.09 17.79
CA LEU A 131 -2.26 -10.92 18.64
C LEU A 131 -3.75 -10.80 19.03
N VAL A 132 -4.67 -10.96 18.09
CA VAL A 132 -6.12 -10.97 18.37
C VAL A 132 -6.47 -12.13 19.31
N ALA A 133 -6.01 -13.35 19.03
CA ALA A 133 -6.26 -14.51 19.88
C ALA A 133 -5.75 -14.32 21.31
N ALA A 134 -4.51 -13.82 21.47
CA ALA A 134 -3.93 -13.52 22.77
C ALA A 134 -4.69 -12.43 23.53
N THR A 135 -5.17 -11.39 22.83
CA THR A 135 -5.98 -10.33 23.46
C THR A 135 -7.35 -10.82 23.90
N LEU A 136 -7.99 -11.70 23.11
CA LEU A 136 -9.27 -12.31 23.48
C LEU A 136 -9.10 -13.27 24.67
N MET A 137 -8.00 -14.02 24.73
CA MET A 137 -7.67 -14.88 25.87
C MET A 137 -7.43 -14.06 27.13
N ALA A 138 -6.62 -13.00 27.04
CA ALA A 138 -6.31 -12.13 28.17
C ALA A 138 -7.53 -11.36 28.69
N ALA A 139 -8.58 -11.24 27.89
CA ALA A 139 -9.87 -10.64 28.26
C ALA A 139 -10.94 -11.68 28.65
N ASP A 140 -10.55 -12.94 28.85
CA ASP A 140 -11.42 -14.08 29.18
C ASP A 140 -12.60 -14.28 28.21
N ARG A 141 -12.40 -13.95 26.92
CA ARG A 141 -13.40 -14.08 25.86
C ARG A 141 -13.25 -15.34 25.02
N THR A 142 -12.14 -16.06 25.17
CA THR A 142 -11.87 -17.30 24.42
C THR A 142 -10.94 -18.22 25.18
N GLY A 143 -11.10 -19.53 24.98
CA GLY A 143 -10.23 -20.56 25.56
C GLY A 143 -8.94 -20.78 24.76
N PRO A 144 -7.96 -21.50 25.33
CA PRO A 144 -6.67 -21.75 24.67
C PRO A 144 -6.80 -22.56 23.37
N GLY A 145 -7.80 -23.45 23.27
CA GLY A 145 -8.07 -24.23 22.06
C GLY A 145 -8.51 -23.35 20.89
N THR A 146 -9.53 -22.52 21.10
CA THR A 146 -10.06 -21.59 20.09
C THR A 146 -9.03 -20.55 19.69
N ALA A 147 -8.21 -20.08 20.64
CA ALA A 147 -7.07 -19.21 20.35
C ALA A 147 -6.01 -19.87 19.45
N ALA A 148 -5.67 -21.14 19.71
CA ALA A 148 -4.76 -21.90 18.85
C ALA A 148 -5.34 -22.10 17.44
N LEU A 149 -6.65 -22.32 17.32
CA LEU A 149 -7.34 -22.42 16.04
C LEU A 149 -7.32 -21.08 15.27
N LEU A 150 -7.50 -19.94 15.94
CA LEU A 150 -7.38 -18.62 15.32
C LEU A 150 -5.95 -18.36 14.81
N ALA A 151 -4.93 -18.72 15.60
CA ALA A 151 -3.54 -18.63 15.16
C ALA A 151 -3.28 -19.51 13.91
N LEU A 152 -3.82 -20.73 13.91
CA LEU A 152 -3.73 -21.67 12.78
C LEU A 152 -4.45 -21.14 11.53
N ALA A 153 -5.62 -20.51 11.70
CA ALA A 153 -6.34 -19.83 10.62
C ALA A 153 -5.49 -18.69 10.01
N GLY A 154 -4.79 -17.92 10.84
CA GLY A 154 -3.86 -16.87 10.40
C GLY A 154 -2.69 -17.42 9.56
N VAL A 155 -2.15 -18.59 9.93
CA VAL A 155 -1.14 -19.29 9.13
C VAL A 155 -1.72 -19.72 7.78
N GLY A 156 -2.90 -20.33 7.77
CA GLY A 156 -3.60 -20.72 6.54
C GLY A 156 -3.88 -19.54 5.61
N LEU A 157 -4.33 -18.42 6.18
CA LEU A 157 -4.52 -17.16 5.45
C LEU A 157 -3.21 -16.63 4.86
N GLY A 158 -2.11 -16.66 5.63
CA GLY A 158 -0.80 -16.28 5.14
C GLY A 158 -0.31 -17.15 3.97
N LEU A 159 -0.59 -18.46 3.99
CA LEU A 159 -0.33 -19.35 2.86
C LEU A 159 -1.19 -18.99 1.63
N LEU A 160 -2.48 -18.67 1.82
CA LEU A 160 -3.35 -18.21 0.74
C LEU A 160 -2.88 -16.89 0.13
N TRP A 161 -2.44 -15.94 0.95
CA TRP A 161 -1.79 -14.71 0.50
C TRP A 161 -0.50 -14.98 -0.28
N GLY A 162 0.32 -15.93 0.17
CA GLY A 162 1.47 -16.42 -0.59
C GLY A 162 1.06 -17.02 -1.95
N GLY A 163 -0.03 -17.79 -1.99
CA GLY A 163 -0.63 -18.32 -3.21
C GLY A 163 -1.13 -17.22 -4.14
N ALA A 164 -1.84 -16.22 -3.63
CA ALA A 164 -2.33 -15.06 -4.36
C ALA A 164 -1.17 -14.25 -4.98
N TRP A 165 -0.13 -13.99 -4.19
CA TRP A 165 1.08 -13.31 -4.66
C TRP A 165 1.78 -14.09 -5.79
N SER A 166 1.86 -15.41 -5.64
CA SER A 166 2.42 -16.32 -6.64
C SER A 166 1.58 -16.38 -7.91
N ALA A 167 0.25 -16.43 -7.77
CA ALA A 167 -0.68 -16.41 -8.89
C ALA A 167 -0.52 -15.13 -9.71
N GLY A 168 -0.28 -13.99 -9.06
CA GLY A 168 0.06 -12.74 -9.73
C GLY A 168 1.28 -12.84 -10.65
N GLN A 169 2.31 -13.59 -10.24
CA GLN A 169 3.51 -13.84 -11.02
C GLN A 169 3.32 -14.90 -12.12
N LEU A 170 2.51 -15.93 -11.86
CA LEU A 170 2.30 -17.06 -12.77
C LEU A 170 1.29 -16.76 -13.88
N LEU A 171 0.27 -15.93 -13.60
CA LEU A 171 -0.82 -15.67 -14.52
C LEU A 171 -0.46 -14.62 -15.58
N ARG A 172 -0.98 -14.83 -16.79
CA ARG A 172 -0.96 -13.84 -17.87
C ARG A 172 -1.82 -12.61 -17.51
N PRO A 173 -1.65 -11.46 -18.19
CA PRO A 173 -2.37 -10.22 -17.85
C PRO A 173 -3.90 -10.37 -17.75
N THR A 174 -4.55 -11.02 -18.71
CA THR A 174 -6.01 -11.18 -18.73
C THR A 174 -6.56 -12.01 -17.57
N PRO A 175 -6.16 -13.29 -17.36
CA PRO A 175 -6.66 -14.09 -16.24
C PRO A 175 -6.29 -13.48 -14.89
N ARG A 176 -5.14 -12.79 -14.80
CA ARG A 176 -4.76 -12.06 -13.59
C ARG A 176 -5.73 -10.92 -13.28
N ARG A 177 -6.10 -10.11 -14.27
CA ARG A 177 -7.11 -9.04 -14.10
C ARG A 177 -8.45 -9.61 -13.68
N LEU A 178 -8.89 -10.71 -14.30
CA LEU A 178 -10.13 -11.40 -13.91
C LEU A 178 -10.08 -11.88 -12.47
N LEU A 179 -8.95 -12.47 -12.04
CA LEU A 179 -8.77 -12.91 -10.65
C LEU A 179 -8.81 -11.72 -9.67
N ILE A 180 -8.14 -10.61 -9.99
CA ILE A 180 -8.18 -9.38 -9.17
C ILE A 180 -9.63 -8.89 -9.05
N LEU A 181 -10.38 -8.85 -10.15
CA LEU A 181 -11.77 -8.41 -10.16
C LEU A 181 -12.69 -9.36 -9.39
N LEU A 182 -12.53 -10.67 -9.55
CA LEU A 182 -13.32 -11.68 -8.82
C LEU A 182 -13.08 -11.63 -7.32
N VAL A 183 -11.80 -11.58 -6.91
CA VAL A 183 -11.43 -11.51 -5.49
C VAL A 183 -11.84 -10.15 -4.90
N GLY A 184 -11.68 -9.06 -5.66
CA GLY A 184 -12.14 -7.73 -5.28
C GLY A 184 -13.67 -7.64 -5.16
N LEU A 185 -14.42 -8.28 -6.05
CA LEU A 185 -15.88 -8.38 -5.96
C LEU A 185 -16.28 -9.18 -4.73
N GLY A 186 -15.61 -10.30 -4.45
CA GLY A 186 -15.78 -11.06 -3.22
C GLY A 186 -15.53 -10.21 -1.96
N ALA A 187 -14.48 -9.37 -1.98
CA ALA A 187 -14.20 -8.43 -0.90
C ALA A 187 -15.34 -7.41 -0.71
N ALA A 188 -15.88 -6.87 -1.81
CA ALA A 188 -17.01 -5.93 -1.77
C ALA A 188 -18.30 -6.57 -1.23
N ILE A 189 -18.59 -7.81 -1.65
CA ILE A 189 -19.74 -8.58 -1.15
C ILE A 189 -19.58 -8.87 0.35
N ALA A 190 -18.39 -9.30 0.78
CA ALA A 190 -18.10 -9.55 2.19
C ALA A 190 -18.14 -8.27 3.05
N ALA A 191 -17.92 -7.09 2.47
CA ALA A 191 -18.03 -5.82 3.17
C ALA A 191 -19.49 -5.35 3.36
N ALA A 192 -20.48 -5.93 2.67
CA ALA A 192 -21.87 -5.48 2.75
C ALA A 192 -22.51 -5.72 4.15
N PRO A 193 -22.40 -6.91 4.79
CA PRO A 193 -22.95 -7.12 6.13
C PRO A 193 -22.43 -6.16 7.21
N PRO A 194 -21.11 -5.90 7.35
CA PRO A 194 -20.63 -4.97 8.37
C PRO A 194 -21.03 -3.53 8.09
N LEU A 195 -21.15 -3.12 6.82
CA LEU A 195 -21.71 -1.81 6.48
C LEU A 195 -23.18 -1.67 6.92
N MET A 196 -23.97 -2.73 6.77
CA MET A 196 -25.35 -2.78 7.28
C MET A 196 -25.38 -2.80 8.81
N ALA A 197 -24.42 -3.47 9.48
CA ALA A 197 -24.33 -3.46 10.93
C ALA A 197 -24.01 -2.06 11.49
N VAL A 198 -23.17 -1.27 10.82
CA VAL A 198 -22.93 0.15 11.18
C VAL A 198 -24.24 0.95 11.05
N ARG A 199 -25.06 0.68 10.03
CA ARG A 199 -26.38 1.30 9.86
C ARG A 199 -27.36 0.94 10.98
N GLU A 200 -27.34 -0.30 11.47
CA GLU A 200 -28.18 -0.74 12.61
C GLU A 200 -27.71 -0.09 13.91
N LEU A 201 -26.39 -0.04 14.13
CA LEU A 201 -25.78 0.65 15.28
C LEU A 201 -26.14 2.14 15.30
N ALA A 202 -26.07 2.81 14.14
CA ALA A 202 -26.48 4.21 14.00
C ALA A 202 -27.97 4.45 14.29
N ARG A 203 -28.81 3.42 14.15
CA ARG A 203 -30.26 3.45 14.48
C ARG A 203 -30.56 3.01 15.91
N GLY A 204 -29.55 2.75 16.74
CA GLY A 204 -29.72 2.26 18.10
C GLY A 204 -30.26 0.83 18.20
N MET A 205 -30.29 0.10 17.08
CA MET A 205 -30.76 -1.29 17.05
C MET A 205 -29.57 -2.23 17.26
N TRP A 206 -29.43 -2.72 18.49
CA TRP A 206 -28.48 -3.77 18.81
C TRP A 206 -29.09 -5.13 18.46
N SER A 207 -28.54 -5.81 17.44
CA SER A 207 -28.77 -7.23 17.28
C SER A 207 -27.81 -8.00 18.19
N GLN A 208 -28.34 -8.97 18.94
CA GLN A 208 -27.52 -9.86 19.74
C GLN A 208 -26.58 -10.64 18.82
N SER A 209 -25.27 -10.48 19.03
CA SER A 209 -24.25 -11.17 18.25
C SER A 209 -24.15 -12.62 18.73
N VAL A 210 -24.40 -13.57 17.83
CA VAL A 210 -24.07 -14.99 18.09
C VAL A 210 -22.59 -15.15 17.82
N ALA A 211 -21.80 -15.36 18.87
CA ALA A 211 -20.39 -15.70 18.72
C ALA A 211 -20.24 -16.97 17.88
N PRO A 212 -19.24 -17.06 16.98
CA PRO A 212 -19.03 -18.28 16.20
C PRO A 212 -18.77 -19.45 17.15
N SER A 213 -19.42 -20.58 16.89
CA SER A 213 -19.19 -21.80 17.67
C SER A 213 -17.76 -22.30 17.49
N ASP A 214 -17.21 -23.01 18.49
CA ASP A 214 -15.86 -23.58 18.41
C ASP A 214 -15.69 -24.50 17.18
N GLY A 215 -16.75 -25.26 16.82
CA GLY A 215 -16.77 -26.08 15.61
C GLY A 215 -16.64 -25.27 14.31
N GLN A 216 -17.21 -24.06 14.27
CA GLN A 216 -17.10 -23.16 13.13
C GLN A 216 -15.69 -22.58 13.01
N VAL A 217 -15.08 -22.19 14.12
CA VAL A 217 -13.68 -21.70 14.15
C VAL A 217 -12.71 -22.81 13.72
N ALA A 218 -12.94 -24.05 14.18
CA ALA A 218 -12.17 -25.20 13.75
C ALA A 218 -12.29 -25.46 12.24
N ALA A 219 -13.51 -25.43 11.70
CA ALA A 219 -13.74 -25.61 10.27
C ALA A 219 -13.03 -24.54 9.42
N TRP A 220 -13.05 -23.27 9.86
CA TRP A 220 -12.30 -22.20 9.19
C TRP A 220 -10.80 -22.42 9.22
N ALA A 221 -10.24 -22.75 10.39
CA ALA A 221 -8.81 -22.99 10.53
C ALA A 221 -8.32 -24.13 9.62
N VAL A 222 -9.03 -25.27 9.65
CA VAL A 222 -8.72 -26.42 8.80
C VAL A 222 -8.89 -26.07 7.32
N GLY A 223 -9.98 -25.41 6.95
CA GLY A 223 -10.25 -25.01 5.56
C GLY A 223 -9.20 -24.06 5.00
N LEU A 224 -8.79 -23.04 5.77
CA LEU A 224 -7.77 -22.07 5.36
C LEU A 224 -6.40 -22.71 5.23
N VAL A 225 -6.01 -23.59 6.17
CA VAL A 225 -4.72 -24.29 6.10
C VAL A 225 -4.71 -25.26 4.92
N ALA A 226 -5.75 -26.05 4.73
CA ALA A 226 -5.84 -26.99 3.61
C ALA A 226 -5.81 -26.27 2.27
N ALA A 227 -6.60 -25.20 2.10
CA ALA A 227 -6.63 -24.40 0.89
C ALA A 227 -5.29 -23.67 0.64
N GLY A 228 -4.70 -23.11 1.69
CA GLY A 228 -3.38 -22.46 1.64
C GLY A 228 -2.27 -23.42 1.24
N ALA A 229 -2.20 -24.59 1.88
CA ALA A 229 -1.22 -25.63 1.58
C ALA A 229 -1.38 -26.14 0.14
N ALA A 230 -2.61 -26.42 -0.30
CA ALA A 230 -2.91 -26.81 -1.68
C ALA A 230 -2.48 -25.73 -2.68
N GLY A 231 -2.77 -24.45 -2.39
CA GLY A 231 -2.37 -23.31 -3.21
C GLY A 231 -0.85 -23.20 -3.36
N ILE A 232 -0.09 -23.35 -2.26
CA ILE A 232 1.38 -23.32 -2.29
C ILE A 232 1.96 -24.54 -3.00
N ALA A 233 1.40 -25.74 -2.79
CA ALA A 233 1.82 -26.94 -3.50
C ALA A 233 1.64 -26.78 -5.02
N LEU A 234 0.49 -26.27 -5.44
CA LEU A 234 0.19 -25.96 -6.84
C LEU A 234 1.17 -24.92 -7.40
N CYS A 235 1.39 -23.80 -6.69
CA CYS A 235 2.33 -22.77 -7.12
C CYS A 235 3.76 -23.33 -7.26
N THR A 236 4.19 -24.16 -6.32
CA THR A 236 5.51 -24.82 -6.34
C THR A 236 5.67 -25.74 -7.56
N ALA A 237 4.63 -26.48 -7.93
CA ALA A 237 4.61 -27.31 -9.13
C ALA A 237 4.66 -26.46 -10.42
N LEU A 238 4.04 -25.28 -10.41
CA LEU A 238 3.95 -24.38 -11.56
C LEU A 238 5.15 -23.43 -11.72
N LEU A 239 6.10 -23.39 -10.79
CA LEU A 239 7.31 -22.56 -10.90
C LEU A 239 8.10 -22.79 -12.21
N GLY A 240 8.05 -24.02 -12.75
CA GLY A 240 8.68 -24.34 -14.03
C GLY A 240 8.07 -23.60 -15.22
N ARG A 241 6.82 -23.12 -15.12
CA ARG A 241 6.09 -22.39 -16.18
C ARG A 241 6.41 -20.90 -16.20
N LEU A 242 7.18 -20.39 -15.24
CA LEU A 242 7.58 -18.99 -15.22
C LEU A 242 8.41 -18.65 -16.46
N ARG A 243 8.11 -17.48 -17.05
CA ARG A 243 8.72 -16.99 -18.27
C ARG A 243 10.03 -16.28 -17.94
N GLY A 244 11.12 -16.71 -18.56
CA GLY A 244 12.45 -16.14 -18.34
C GLY A 244 12.51 -14.64 -18.63
N THR A 245 11.81 -14.17 -19.67
CA THR A 245 11.75 -12.74 -20.05
C THR A 245 11.05 -11.88 -18.98
N GLU A 246 9.95 -12.36 -18.42
CA GLU A 246 9.23 -11.67 -17.34
C GLU A 246 10.05 -11.66 -16.05
N LEU A 247 10.69 -12.78 -15.71
CA LEU A 247 11.60 -12.86 -14.57
C LEU A 247 12.78 -11.89 -14.71
N ALA A 248 13.39 -11.81 -15.90
CA ALA A 248 14.48 -10.87 -16.16
C ALA A 248 14.01 -9.42 -16.03
N ALA A 249 12.84 -9.07 -16.59
CA ALA A 249 12.27 -7.73 -16.48
C ALA A 249 11.84 -7.36 -15.05
N GLN A 250 11.38 -8.33 -14.23
CA GLN A 250 11.12 -8.11 -12.81
C GLN A 250 12.44 -7.93 -12.04
N ALA A 251 13.46 -8.73 -12.34
CA ALA A 251 14.76 -8.66 -11.69
C ALA A 251 15.46 -7.33 -11.95
N THR A 252 15.52 -6.87 -13.21
CA THR A 252 16.17 -5.60 -13.56
C THR A 252 15.45 -4.40 -12.97
N ARG A 253 14.12 -4.35 -13.03
CA ARG A 253 13.34 -3.27 -12.41
C ARG A 253 13.50 -3.25 -10.89
N TRP A 254 13.50 -4.42 -10.26
CA TRP A 254 13.71 -4.48 -8.82
C TRP A 254 15.12 -4.09 -8.41
N GLU A 255 16.14 -4.51 -9.15
CA GLU A 255 17.52 -4.12 -8.90
C GLU A 255 17.66 -2.59 -9.01
N ALA A 256 17.16 -1.99 -10.09
CA ALA A 256 17.16 -0.55 -10.27
C ALA A 256 16.45 0.18 -9.11
N ALA A 257 15.26 -0.31 -8.71
CA ALA A 257 14.54 0.25 -7.58
C ALA A 257 15.31 0.11 -6.26
N THR A 258 15.97 -1.03 -6.04
CA THR A 258 16.77 -1.30 -4.85
C THR A 258 17.99 -0.40 -4.81
N THR A 259 18.70 -0.22 -5.93
CA THR A 259 19.84 0.70 -6.04
C THR A 259 19.42 2.14 -5.71
N SER A 260 18.33 2.65 -6.28
CA SER A 260 17.80 3.97 -5.94
C SER A 260 17.39 4.07 -4.46
N ALA A 261 16.70 3.05 -3.93
CA ALA A 261 16.29 3.03 -2.53
C ALA A 261 17.49 2.96 -1.56
N THR A 262 18.57 2.26 -1.91
CA THR A 262 19.80 2.23 -1.10
C THR A 262 20.52 3.57 -1.07
N ALA A 263 20.38 4.38 -2.13
CA ALA A 263 20.81 5.78 -2.13
C ALA A 263 19.76 6.72 -1.50
N THR A 264 18.70 6.18 -0.89
CA THR A 264 17.54 6.88 -0.31
C THR A 264 16.75 7.76 -1.29
N ASP A 265 16.93 7.53 -2.60
CA ASP A 265 16.10 8.10 -3.65
C ASP A 265 14.83 7.26 -3.83
N LEU A 266 13.88 7.43 -2.92
CA LEU A 266 12.58 6.74 -2.97
C LEU A 266 11.73 7.17 -4.18
N ALA A 267 11.93 8.40 -4.66
CA ALA A 267 11.23 8.91 -5.84
C ALA A 267 11.72 8.20 -7.12
N GLY A 268 13.04 8.03 -7.26
CA GLY A 268 13.66 7.22 -8.30
C GLY A 268 13.28 5.74 -8.20
N ALA A 269 13.25 5.18 -6.98
CA ALA A 269 12.83 3.80 -6.75
C ALA A 269 11.37 3.56 -7.19
N ALA A 270 10.46 4.47 -6.86
CA ALA A 270 9.08 4.42 -7.34
C ALA A 270 8.99 4.64 -8.87
N GLY A 271 9.87 5.48 -9.42
CA GLY A 271 10.01 5.73 -10.86
C GLY A 271 10.31 4.47 -11.66
N ALA A 272 11.09 3.54 -11.11
CA ALA A 272 11.42 2.25 -11.75
C ALA A 272 10.20 1.35 -12.00
N PHE A 273 9.07 1.59 -11.31
CA PHE A 273 7.82 0.86 -11.48
C PHE A 273 6.76 1.60 -12.30
N ARG A 274 7.10 2.73 -12.92
CA ARG A 274 6.14 3.46 -13.75
C ARG A 274 5.65 2.60 -14.92
N ALA A 275 4.34 2.60 -15.10
CA ALA A 275 3.70 1.87 -16.19
C ALA A 275 4.06 2.50 -17.55
N LEU A 276 4.38 1.65 -18.52
CA LEU A 276 4.55 2.07 -19.90
C LEU A 276 3.17 2.33 -20.54
N PRO A 277 3.06 3.29 -21.49
CA PRO A 277 1.84 3.51 -22.26
C PRO A 277 1.39 2.24 -22.99
N ALA A 278 0.20 1.72 -22.65
CA ALA A 278 -0.35 0.49 -23.20
C ALA A 278 -1.55 0.72 -24.14
N ALA A 279 -2.26 1.85 -23.99
CA ALA A 279 -3.46 2.16 -24.76
C ALA A 279 -3.43 3.60 -25.31
N GLY A 280 -4.47 4.03 -26.04
CA GLY A 280 -4.67 5.43 -26.37
C GLY A 280 -3.63 6.07 -27.30
N ARG A 281 -2.93 5.28 -28.13
CA ARG A 281 -1.88 5.76 -29.05
C ARG A 281 -2.38 6.79 -30.06
N ARG A 282 -3.65 6.68 -30.48
CA ARG A 282 -4.29 7.59 -31.44
C ARG A 282 -4.94 8.82 -30.80
N LEU A 283 -4.98 8.90 -29.48
CA LEU A 283 -5.56 10.04 -28.78
C LEU A 283 -4.64 11.25 -28.92
N ARG A 284 -5.18 12.33 -29.51
CA ARG A 284 -4.48 13.61 -29.61
C ARG A 284 -4.49 14.30 -28.24
N ALA A 285 -3.31 14.52 -27.68
CA ALA A 285 -3.14 15.22 -26.40
C ALA A 285 -3.15 16.76 -26.56
N ILE A 286 -2.81 17.24 -27.76
CA ILE A 286 -2.77 18.67 -28.11
C ILE A 286 -3.92 18.95 -29.09
N GLY A 287 -4.58 20.10 -28.92
CA GLY A 287 -5.66 20.59 -29.77
C GLY A 287 -5.98 22.05 -29.45
N GLY A 288 -6.94 22.64 -30.15
CA GLY A 288 -7.41 24.01 -29.86
C GLY A 288 -8.29 24.10 -28.59
N GLY A 289 -8.41 25.30 -28.04
CA GLY A 289 -9.30 25.62 -26.91
C GLY A 289 -8.60 26.35 -25.76
N PRO A 290 -9.35 26.70 -24.70
CA PRO A 290 -8.81 27.33 -23.49
C PRO A 290 -7.69 26.51 -22.84
N THR A 291 -6.67 27.18 -22.31
CA THR A 291 -5.47 26.54 -21.75
C THR A 291 -5.78 25.52 -20.65
N VAL A 292 -6.76 25.79 -19.78
CA VAL A 292 -7.18 24.86 -18.71
C VAL A 292 -7.71 23.55 -19.30
N LEU A 293 -8.55 23.62 -20.33
CA LEU A 293 -9.10 22.43 -20.99
C LEU A 293 -8.02 21.66 -21.76
N LEU A 294 -7.04 22.34 -22.35
CA LEU A 294 -5.90 21.70 -22.98
C LEU A 294 -5.08 20.89 -21.97
N TYR A 295 -4.78 21.44 -20.80
CA TYR A 295 -4.05 20.71 -19.75
C TYR A 295 -4.87 19.56 -19.17
N ALA A 296 -6.15 19.78 -18.89
CA ALA A 296 -7.06 18.72 -18.46
C ALA A 296 -7.12 17.56 -19.47
N ARG A 297 -7.18 17.86 -20.78
CA ARG A 297 -7.12 16.88 -21.85
C ARG A 297 -5.78 16.13 -21.88
N ARG A 298 -4.65 16.84 -21.72
CA ARG A 298 -3.32 16.21 -21.68
C ARG A 298 -3.23 15.20 -20.54
N ASP A 299 -3.71 15.56 -19.36
CA ASP A 299 -3.73 14.68 -18.20
C ASP A 299 -4.66 13.49 -18.41
N ALA A 300 -5.88 13.73 -18.90
CA ALA A 300 -6.83 12.66 -19.22
C ALA A 300 -6.27 11.67 -20.26
N VAL A 301 -5.59 12.15 -21.31
CA VAL A 301 -4.94 11.29 -22.30
C VAL A 301 -3.79 10.49 -21.67
N ALA A 302 -3.01 11.07 -20.75
CA ALA A 302 -1.98 10.35 -20.02
C ALA A 302 -2.58 9.21 -19.16
N TRP A 303 -3.72 9.46 -18.53
CA TRP A 303 -4.44 8.46 -17.75
C TRP A 303 -4.94 7.31 -18.65
N LEU A 304 -5.60 7.64 -19.77
CA LEU A 304 -6.10 6.66 -20.74
C LEU A 304 -4.99 5.83 -21.39
N ARG A 305 -3.76 6.34 -21.44
CA ARG A 305 -2.58 5.59 -21.93
C ARG A 305 -2.08 4.56 -20.93
N THR A 306 -2.39 4.69 -19.64
CA THR A 306 -1.94 3.77 -18.57
C THR A 306 -3.13 3.20 -17.78
N PRO A 307 -4.04 2.46 -18.45
CA PRO A 307 -5.35 2.09 -17.88
C PRO A 307 -5.26 1.30 -16.57
N ASP A 308 -4.30 0.36 -16.47
CA ASP A 308 -4.11 -0.44 -15.24
C ASP A 308 -3.71 0.44 -14.05
N ARG A 309 -2.85 1.43 -14.27
CA ARG A 309 -2.42 2.37 -13.23
C ARG A 309 -3.56 3.28 -12.82
N CYS A 310 -4.38 3.73 -13.76
CA CYS A 310 -5.53 4.58 -13.48
C CYS A 310 -6.66 3.84 -12.77
N ALA A 311 -6.98 2.61 -13.18
CA ALA A 311 -7.93 1.76 -12.48
C ALA A 311 -7.45 1.45 -11.04
N GLY A 312 -6.19 1.05 -10.86
CA GLY A 312 -5.63 0.82 -9.53
C GLY A 312 -5.61 2.08 -8.66
N GLY A 313 -5.26 3.23 -9.25
CA GLY A 313 -5.29 4.52 -8.57
C GLY A 313 -6.70 4.97 -8.17
N ALA A 314 -7.68 4.85 -9.06
CA ALA A 314 -9.08 5.17 -8.79
C ALA A 314 -9.64 4.27 -7.68
N LEU A 315 -9.37 2.97 -7.74
CA LEU A 315 -9.80 2.01 -6.71
C LEU A 315 -9.16 2.33 -5.35
N ALA A 316 -7.86 2.65 -5.31
CA ALA A 316 -7.19 3.05 -4.08
C ALA A 316 -7.76 4.36 -3.50
N VAL A 317 -8.07 5.35 -4.34
CA VAL A 317 -8.71 6.60 -3.91
C VAL A 317 -10.13 6.35 -3.39
N LEU A 318 -10.93 5.53 -4.09
CA LEU A 318 -12.29 5.20 -3.67
C LEU A 318 -12.32 4.43 -2.35
N LEU A 319 -11.50 3.38 -2.21
CA LEU A 319 -11.37 2.63 -0.95
C LEU A 319 -10.85 3.54 0.17
N GLY A 320 -9.89 4.42 -0.14
CA GLY A 320 -9.40 5.41 0.79
C GLY A 320 -10.48 6.38 1.25
N ALA A 321 -11.32 6.85 0.33
CA ALA A 321 -12.44 7.74 0.61
C ALA A 321 -13.53 7.06 1.46
N VAL A 322 -13.83 5.78 1.21
CA VAL A 322 -14.74 4.98 2.05
C VAL A 322 -14.20 4.83 3.46
N ALA A 323 -12.90 4.50 3.61
CA ALA A 323 -12.27 4.39 4.93
C ALA A 323 -12.26 5.74 5.69
N LEU A 324 -11.96 6.83 4.99
CA LEU A 324 -12.02 8.19 5.54
C LEU A 324 -13.45 8.59 5.93
N GLY A 325 -14.45 8.29 5.11
CA GLY A 325 -15.86 8.57 5.41
C GLY A 325 -16.39 7.75 6.58
N GLY A 326 -15.87 6.54 6.78
CA GLY A 326 -16.19 5.67 7.92
C GLY A 326 -15.44 6.01 9.22
N ALA A 327 -14.26 6.63 9.14
CA ALA A 327 -13.47 7.02 10.31
C ALA A 327 -14.26 7.79 11.40
N PRO A 328 -15.08 8.82 11.10
CA PRO A 328 -15.84 9.53 12.11
C PRO A 328 -16.97 8.71 12.76
N LEU A 329 -17.30 7.54 12.20
CA LEU A 329 -18.34 6.64 12.71
C LEU A 329 -17.76 5.56 13.64
N LEU A 330 -16.44 5.47 13.73
CA LEU A 330 -15.74 4.47 14.53
C LEU A 330 -15.26 5.09 15.85
N PRO A 331 -15.19 4.33 16.95
CA PRO A 331 -14.63 4.80 18.20
C PRO A 331 -13.10 4.63 18.24
N GLY A 332 -12.44 5.51 19.00
CA GLY A 332 -11.09 5.30 19.51
C GLY A 332 -10.04 4.91 18.44
N PRO A 333 -9.22 3.86 18.67
CA PRO A 333 -8.18 3.45 17.73
C PRO A 333 -8.67 3.01 16.35
N ALA A 334 -9.93 2.54 16.24
CA ALA A 334 -10.48 2.09 14.97
C ALA A 334 -10.68 3.27 14.00
N ALA A 335 -11.13 4.43 14.50
CA ALA A 335 -11.21 5.67 13.73
C ALA A 335 -9.85 6.09 13.18
N TRP A 336 -8.83 6.09 14.04
CA TRP A 336 -7.47 6.45 13.64
C TRP A 336 -6.88 5.46 12.63
N THR A 337 -7.15 4.17 12.78
CA THR A 337 -6.70 3.16 11.82
C THR A 337 -7.36 3.36 10.45
N ALA A 338 -8.69 3.58 10.42
CA ALA A 338 -9.42 3.88 9.20
C ALA A 338 -8.93 5.19 8.54
N LEU A 339 -8.66 6.22 9.34
CA LEU A 339 -8.08 7.48 8.88
C LEU A 339 -6.70 7.27 8.24
N LEU A 340 -5.79 6.58 8.94
CA LEU A 340 -4.42 6.35 8.47
C LEU A 340 -4.41 5.52 7.17
N LEU A 341 -5.13 4.39 7.15
CA LEU A 341 -5.24 3.56 5.96
C LEU A 341 -5.92 4.30 4.81
N GLY A 342 -6.98 5.05 5.11
CA GLY A 342 -7.73 5.82 4.13
C GLY A 342 -6.90 6.94 3.49
N ALA A 343 -6.18 7.72 4.31
CA ALA A 343 -5.28 8.77 3.86
C ALA A 343 -4.10 8.21 3.05
N LEU A 344 -3.51 7.08 3.49
CA LEU A 344 -2.44 6.40 2.73
C LEU A 344 -2.92 5.86 1.39
N ALA A 345 -4.10 5.22 1.34
CA ALA A 345 -4.69 4.70 0.11
C ALA A 345 -5.01 5.82 -0.87
N LEU A 346 -5.62 6.91 -0.39
CA LEU A 346 -5.90 8.09 -1.19
C LEU A 346 -4.60 8.73 -1.71
N ARG A 347 -3.59 8.91 -0.85
CA ARG A 347 -2.29 9.50 -1.20
C ARG A 347 -1.48 8.67 -2.20
N THR A 348 -1.49 7.35 -2.06
CA THR A 348 -0.84 6.43 -3.00
C THR A 348 -1.60 6.39 -4.32
N GLY A 349 -2.93 6.24 -4.28
CA GLY A 349 -3.81 6.22 -5.45
C GLY A 349 -3.78 7.52 -6.28
N ALA A 350 -3.71 8.68 -5.62
CA ALA A 350 -3.56 9.99 -6.27
C ALA A 350 -2.31 10.06 -7.16
N GLY A 351 -1.29 9.24 -6.90
CA GLY A 351 -0.10 9.12 -7.73
C GLY A 351 -0.35 8.72 -9.18
N ALA A 352 -1.48 8.10 -9.49
CA ALA A 352 -1.87 7.79 -10.88
C ALA A 352 -2.26 9.05 -11.68
N PHE A 353 -2.68 10.12 -11.00
CA PHE A 353 -3.32 11.27 -11.64
C PHE A 353 -2.44 12.52 -11.67
N VAL A 354 -1.40 12.61 -10.82
CA VAL A 354 -0.61 13.84 -10.61
C VAL A 354 0.73 13.91 -11.35
N ASP A 355 0.93 13.13 -12.42
CA ASP A 355 2.21 13.19 -13.16
C ASP A 355 2.45 14.55 -13.83
N GLY A 356 1.38 15.24 -14.26
CA GLY A 356 1.48 16.59 -14.85
C GLY A 356 2.07 17.61 -13.88
N ILE A 357 1.74 17.51 -12.59
CA ILE A 357 2.33 18.35 -11.53
C ILE A 357 3.85 18.15 -11.45
N ARG A 358 4.32 16.90 -11.51
CA ARG A 358 5.76 16.60 -11.53
C ARG A 358 6.43 17.14 -12.79
N HIS A 359 5.77 16.98 -13.94
CA HIS A 359 6.27 17.51 -15.20
C HIS A 359 6.47 19.03 -15.14
N GLY A 360 5.51 19.76 -14.56
CA GLY A 360 5.62 21.21 -14.39
C GLY A 360 6.73 21.68 -13.45
N VAL A 361 7.20 20.84 -12.52
CA VAL A 361 8.43 21.14 -11.74
C VAL A 361 9.68 20.80 -12.55
N HIS A 362 9.68 19.69 -13.29
CA HIS A 362 10.84 19.29 -14.11
C HIS A 362 11.13 20.23 -15.30
N THR A 363 10.22 21.14 -15.64
CA THR A 363 10.45 22.21 -16.63
C THR A 363 11.19 23.42 -16.06
N LEU A 364 11.43 23.47 -14.74
CA LEU A 364 12.27 24.50 -14.13
C LEU A 364 13.69 24.46 -14.72
N GLY A 365 14.22 25.62 -15.09
CA GLY A 365 15.55 25.76 -15.71
C GLY A 365 15.61 25.45 -17.21
N ALA A 366 14.57 24.88 -17.80
CA ALA A 366 14.47 24.73 -19.25
C ALA A 366 14.08 26.08 -19.90
N PRO A 367 14.53 26.36 -21.14
CA PRO A 367 14.01 27.50 -21.91
C PRO A 367 12.48 27.45 -21.92
N PRO A 368 11.78 28.60 -21.84
CA PRO A 368 10.32 28.64 -21.79
C PRO A 368 9.73 28.29 -23.17
N LEU A 369 9.80 27.02 -23.56
CA LEU A 369 9.28 26.48 -24.82
C LEU A 369 7.77 26.73 -24.98
N LEU A 370 7.07 26.96 -23.86
CA LEU A 370 5.63 27.20 -23.80
C LEU A 370 5.28 28.63 -23.33
N GLY A 371 6.25 29.51 -23.10
CA GLY A 371 6.02 30.88 -22.58
C GLY A 371 5.35 30.94 -21.19
N GLN A 372 5.32 29.83 -20.45
CA GLN A 372 4.62 29.71 -19.17
C GLN A 372 5.61 29.46 -18.03
N ARG A 373 5.35 30.09 -16.87
CA ARG A 373 6.09 29.82 -15.63
C ARG A 373 5.69 28.45 -15.07
N ALA A 374 6.62 27.76 -14.41
CA ALA A 374 6.38 26.47 -13.75
C ALA A 374 5.16 26.49 -12.79
N GLY A 375 4.99 27.58 -12.04
CA GLY A 375 3.82 27.75 -11.16
C GLY A 375 2.49 27.74 -11.91
N THR A 376 2.43 28.35 -13.11
CA THR A 376 1.24 28.33 -13.97
C THR A 376 0.97 26.90 -14.47
N GLN A 377 2.02 26.18 -14.88
CA GLN A 377 1.88 24.78 -15.31
C GLN A 377 1.38 23.89 -14.18
N LEU A 378 1.85 24.09 -12.95
CA LEU A 378 1.39 23.39 -11.76
C LEU A 378 -0.11 23.60 -11.51
N LEU A 379 -0.57 24.85 -11.56
CA LEU A 379 -1.98 25.18 -11.35
C LEU A 379 -2.87 24.54 -12.43
N LEU A 380 -2.44 24.60 -13.70
CA LEU A 380 -3.17 24.00 -14.81
C LEU A 380 -3.23 22.47 -14.70
N HIS A 381 -2.14 21.82 -14.28
CA HIS A 381 -2.09 20.38 -14.00
C HIS A 381 -2.73 19.96 -12.67
N ALA A 382 -3.16 20.89 -11.82
CA ALA A 382 -3.89 20.57 -10.59
C ALA A 382 -5.41 20.48 -10.82
N ALA A 383 -5.94 21.17 -11.82
CA ALA A 383 -7.39 21.28 -12.03
C ALA A 383 -8.08 19.92 -12.28
N ALA A 384 -7.60 19.14 -13.25
CA ALA A 384 -8.21 17.85 -13.59
C ALA A 384 -8.01 16.78 -12.51
N PRO A 385 -6.80 16.55 -11.95
CA PRO A 385 -6.64 15.65 -10.82
C PRO A 385 -7.44 16.10 -9.59
N GLY A 386 -7.54 17.41 -9.33
CA GLY A 386 -8.30 17.93 -8.20
C GLY A 386 -9.79 17.63 -8.32
N LEU A 387 -10.39 17.89 -9.49
CA LEU A 387 -11.78 17.53 -9.74
C LEU A 387 -12.00 16.02 -9.56
N LEU A 388 -11.12 15.18 -10.10
CA LEU A 388 -11.22 13.72 -10.00
C LEU A 388 -11.10 13.21 -8.56
N LEU A 389 -10.13 13.72 -7.79
CA LEU A 389 -9.93 13.30 -6.40
C LEU A 389 -11.07 13.77 -5.50
N VAL A 390 -11.60 14.98 -5.72
CA VAL A 390 -12.76 15.49 -5.00
C VAL A 390 -14.01 14.67 -5.35
N THR A 391 -14.24 14.32 -6.62
CA THR A 391 -15.39 13.50 -7.01
C THR A 391 -15.29 12.09 -6.42
N PHE A 392 -14.13 11.43 -6.46
CA PHE A 392 -13.98 10.13 -5.80
C PHE A 392 -14.07 10.22 -4.28
N GLY A 393 -13.55 11.30 -3.67
CA GLY A 393 -13.71 11.60 -2.25
C GLY A 393 -15.19 11.70 -1.86
N ALA A 394 -15.94 12.50 -2.63
CA ALA A 394 -17.38 12.68 -2.43
C ALA A 394 -18.15 11.37 -2.68
N LEU A 395 -17.85 10.62 -3.74
CA LEU A 395 -18.51 9.34 -4.04
C LEU A 395 -18.30 8.32 -2.93
N GLY A 396 -17.06 8.15 -2.45
CA GLY A 396 -16.77 7.23 -1.34
C GLY A 396 -17.44 7.64 -0.04
N GLY A 397 -17.41 8.93 0.29
CA GLY A 397 -18.08 9.47 1.48
C GLY A 397 -19.61 9.36 1.40
N THR A 398 -20.20 9.62 0.24
CA THR A 398 -21.65 9.50 0.01
C THR A 398 -22.08 8.04 0.09
N LEU A 399 -21.28 7.10 -0.43
CA LEU A 399 -21.56 5.67 -0.28
C LEU A 399 -21.67 5.28 1.21
N VAL A 400 -20.76 5.78 2.05
CA VAL A 400 -20.86 5.59 3.50
C VAL A 400 -22.11 6.25 4.08
N ALA A 401 -22.38 7.52 3.74
CA ALA A 401 -23.54 8.24 4.25
C ALA A 401 -24.88 7.56 3.90
N VAL A 402 -25.03 7.10 2.65
CA VAL A 402 -26.20 6.37 2.16
C VAL A 402 -26.37 5.05 2.91
N VAL A 403 -25.28 4.30 3.10
CA VAL A 403 -25.36 3.02 3.82
C VAL A 403 -25.73 3.25 5.28
N VAL A 404 -25.23 4.30 5.92
CA VAL A 404 -25.54 4.60 7.33
C VAL A 404 -26.95 5.20 7.50
N GLY A 405 -27.57 5.69 6.41
CA GLY A 405 -28.93 6.24 6.41
C GLY A 405 -29.02 7.61 7.06
N GLY A 406 -27.92 8.37 7.09
CA GLY A 406 -27.84 9.67 7.76
C GLY A 406 -27.46 10.80 6.80
N ALA A 407 -28.03 11.99 7.01
CA ALA A 407 -27.68 13.23 6.30
C ALA A 407 -26.44 13.93 6.88
N ALA A 408 -25.64 13.24 7.71
CA ALA A 408 -24.45 13.83 8.30
C ALA A 408 -23.45 14.19 7.20
N SER A 409 -22.98 15.44 7.21
CA SER A 409 -22.02 15.93 6.22
C SER A 409 -20.61 15.37 6.43
N GLY A 410 -20.28 14.92 7.65
CA GLY A 410 -18.94 14.47 8.03
C GLY A 410 -18.34 13.37 7.15
N PRO A 411 -19.06 12.25 6.89
CA PRO A 411 -18.60 11.18 6.00
C PRO A 411 -18.23 11.63 4.58
N VAL A 412 -18.86 12.69 4.06
CA VAL A 412 -18.56 13.25 2.73
C VAL A 412 -17.46 14.32 2.82
N MET A 413 -17.54 15.21 3.81
CA MET A 413 -16.64 16.36 3.93
C MET A 413 -15.20 15.96 4.22
N LEU A 414 -14.98 14.96 5.09
CA LEU A 414 -13.64 14.53 5.46
C LEU A 414 -12.83 14.02 4.26
N PRO A 415 -13.29 13.01 3.48
CA PRO A 415 -12.54 12.55 2.31
C PRO A 415 -12.36 13.62 1.24
N VAL A 416 -13.32 14.53 1.04
CA VAL A 416 -13.18 15.66 0.11
C VAL A 416 -12.09 16.64 0.55
N ALA A 417 -12.08 17.01 1.84
CA ALA A 417 -11.07 17.90 2.40
C ALA A 417 -9.67 17.26 2.38
N VAL A 418 -9.58 15.96 2.70
CA VAL A 418 -8.31 15.20 2.62
C VAL A 418 -7.84 15.06 1.17
N ALA A 419 -8.73 14.89 0.20
CA ALA A 419 -8.38 14.87 -1.23
C ALA A 419 -7.70 16.18 -1.68
N ALA A 420 -8.25 17.32 -1.26
CA ALA A 420 -7.67 18.63 -1.56
C ALA A 420 -6.30 18.83 -0.90
N THR A 421 -6.14 18.48 0.38
CA THR A 421 -4.85 18.59 1.08
C THR A 421 -3.80 17.65 0.50
N VAL A 422 -4.18 16.43 0.12
CA VAL A 422 -3.29 15.47 -0.54
C VAL A 422 -2.81 15.99 -1.89
N LEU A 423 -3.68 16.59 -2.70
CA LEU A 423 -3.27 17.20 -3.97
C LEU A 423 -2.26 18.34 -3.75
N ALA A 424 -2.52 19.22 -2.78
CA ALA A 424 -1.59 20.30 -2.43
C ALA A 424 -0.25 19.74 -1.93
N ALA A 425 -0.28 18.69 -1.11
CA ALA A 425 0.91 18.00 -0.63
C ALA A 425 1.70 17.34 -1.78
N ARG A 426 1.02 16.85 -2.84
CA ARG A 426 1.67 16.33 -4.05
C ARG A 426 2.43 17.40 -4.83
N ALA A 427 1.89 18.61 -4.92
CA ALA A 427 2.58 19.74 -5.54
C ALA A 427 3.81 20.17 -4.71
N TRP A 428 3.66 20.22 -3.39
CA TRP A 428 4.74 20.53 -2.47
C TRP A 428 5.87 19.49 -2.48
N GLU A 429 5.51 18.21 -2.51
CA GLU A 429 6.44 17.08 -2.67
C GLU A 429 7.18 17.17 -4.01
N ALA A 430 6.47 17.47 -5.10
CA ALA A 430 7.09 17.61 -6.42
C ALA A 430 8.12 18.75 -6.44
N ALA A 431 7.84 19.87 -5.77
CA ALA A 431 8.72 21.03 -5.70
C ALA A 431 9.91 20.87 -4.73
N LYS A 432 10.08 19.71 -4.10
CA LYS A 432 11.11 19.47 -3.08
C LYS A 432 12.54 19.42 -3.64
N GLY A 433 12.71 19.09 -4.92
CA GLY A 433 14.02 18.96 -5.55
C GLY A 433 14.80 17.71 -5.12
N THR A 434 16.07 17.65 -5.49
CA THR A 434 17.00 16.60 -5.05
C THR A 434 17.40 16.83 -3.60
N MET A 435 17.69 15.74 -2.88
CA MET A 435 18.18 15.84 -1.52
C MET A 435 19.56 16.52 -1.52
N PRO A 436 19.78 17.56 -0.69
CA PRO A 436 21.08 18.20 -0.55
C PRO A 436 22.16 17.18 -0.14
N LEU A 437 23.34 17.27 -0.75
CA LEU A 437 24.47 16.38 -0.42
C LEU A 437 24.88 16.48 1.06
N ALA A 438 24.66 17.64 1.69
CA ALA A 438 24.89 17.86 3.11
C ALA A 438 24.04 16.95 4.02
N LEU A 439 22.89 16.46 3.57
CA LEU A 439 22.06 15.50 4.32
C LEU A 439 22.49 14.05 4.10
N ALA A 440 23.34 13.79 3.11
CA ALA A 440 23.91 12.48 2.81
C ALA A 440 25.34 12.33 3.36
N THR A 441 25.85 13.31 4.13
CA THR A 441 27.18 13.21 4.74
C THR A 441 27.16 12.14 5.83
N PRO A 442 28.10 11.17 5.81
CA PRO A 442 28.14 10.13 6.81
C PRO A 442 28.27 10.69 8.24
N ILE A 443 27.46 10.18 9.15
CA ILE A 443 27.51 10.43 10.58
C ILE A 443 27.88 9.10 11.24
N PRO A 444 29.18 8.76 11.32
CA PRO A 444 29.61 7.47 11.80
C PRO A 444 29.30 7.33 13.29
N THR A 445 28.60 6.26 13.65
CA THR A 445 28.39 5.84 15.03
C THR A 445 28.76 4.37 15.22
N PRO A 446 28.99 3.91 16.46
CA PRO A 446 29.22 2.48 16.73
C PRO A 446 28.11 1.55 16.20
N GLN A 447 26.89 2.06 16.06
CA GLN A 447 25.71 1.32 15.60
C GLN A 447 25.51 1.37 14.06
N GLY A 448 26.30 2.18 13.35
CA GLY A 448 26.20 2.39 11.90
C GLY A 448 26.22 3.87 11.51
N ASP A 449 25.93 4.16 10.25
CA ASP A 449 25.82 5.54 9.77
C ASP A 449 24.43 6.13 10.09
N LEU A 450 24.38 7.14 10.96
CA LEU A 450 23.14 7.84 11.31
C LEU A 450 22.61 8.75 10.20
N SER A 451 23.40 9.04 9.16
CA SER A 451 22.97 9.85 8.00
C SER A 451 21.68 9.29 7.38
N VAL A 452 21.50 7.96 7.40
CA VAL A 452 20.31 7.26 6.93
C VAL A 452 19.04 7.76 7.61
N LEU A 453 19.08 8.07 8.91
CA LEU A 453 17.91 8.61 9.62
C LEU A 453 17.56 10.02 9.15
N VAL A 454 18.56 10.86 8.87
CA VAL A 454 18.36 12.21 8.33
C VAL A 454 17.79 12.13 6.91
N MET A 455 18.31 11.22 6.08
CA MET A 455 17.80 10.96 4.74
C MET A 455 16.35 10.43 4.76
N LEU A 456 16.02 9.53 5.70
CA LEU A 456 14.66 9.05 5.90
C LEU A 456 13.72 10.15 6.40
N ALA A 457 14.18 10.97 7.35
CA ALA A 457 13.43 12.12 7.85
C ALA A 457 13.15 13.14 6.74
N TRP A 458 14.12 13.36 5.85
CA TRP A 458 13.90 14.12 4.63
C TRP A 458 12.75 13.49 3.87
N GLN A 459 12.78 12.20 3.50
CA GLN A 459 11.73 11.55 2.69
C GLN A 459 10.37 11.37 3.39
N ALA A 460 10.32 11.40 4.72
CA ALA A 460 9.12 11.10 5.51
C ALA A 460 8.00 12.11 5.26
N ASP A 461 8.33 13.35 4.90
CA ASP A 461 7.37 14.44 4.68
C ASP A 461 6.29 14.09 3.63
N ALA A 462 6.64 13.31 2.62
CA ALA A 462 5.76 12.86 1.55
C ALA A 462 4.58 12.00 2.06
N VAL A 463 4.73 11.40 3.24
CA VAL A 463 3.74 10.56 3.92
C VAL A 463 3.18 11.27 5.16
N VAL A 464 4.04 11.84 6.00
CA VAL A 464 3.66 12.46 7.28
C VAL A 464 2.75 13.66 7.06
N VAL A 465 3.02 14.52 6.09
CA VAL A 465 2.21 15.75 5.88
C VAL A 465 0.76 15.44 5.51
N PRO A 466 0.46 14.56 4.53
CA PRO A 466 -0.91 14.10 4.28
C PRO A 466 -1.61 13.49 5.50
N LEU A 467 -0.89 12.70 6.30
CA LEU A 467 -1.45 12.05 7.49
C LEU A 467 -1.80 13.06 8.59
N LEU A 468 -0.90 14.02 8.86
CA LEU A 468 -1.15 15.10 9.81
C LEU A 468 -2.30 16.00 9.35
N GLY A 469 -2.38 16.29 8.05
CA GLY A 469 -3.51 17.03 7.47
C GLY A 469 -4.83 16.30 7.65
N ALA A 470 -4.88 14.99 7.41
CA ALA A 470 -6.07 14.17 7.65
C ALA A 470 -6.44 14.12 9.15
N ALA A 471 -5.44 14.00 10.03
CA ALA A 471 -5.65 14.02 11.47
C ALA A 471 -6.25 15.35 11.96
N ALA A 472 -5.69 16.48 11.51
CA ALA A 472 -6.22 17.80 11.85
C ALA A 472 -7.68 17.97 11.39
N LEU A 473 -8.01 17.50 10.18
CA LEU A 473 -9.37 17.55 9.64
C LEU A 473 -10.34 16.66 10.41
N LEU A 474 -9.93 15.47 10.85
CA LEU A 474 -10.75 14.61 11.70
C LEU A 474 -11.00 15.25 13.07
N LEU A 475 -9.98 15.87 13.68
CA LEU A 475 -10.07 16.49 15.00
C LEU A 475 -10.99 17.71 15.03
N VAL A 476 -11.04 18.49 13.95
CA VAL A 476 -11.90 19.69 13.85
C VAL A 476 -13.32 19.36 13.35
N LEU A 477 -13.56 18.14 12.88
CA LEU A 477 -14.84 17.70 12.34
C LEU A 477 -16.03 17.92 13.31
N PRO A 478 -15.90 17.67 14.63
CA PRO A 478 -16.97 17.94 15.59
C PRO A 478 -17.35 19.43 15.72
N SER A 479 -16.44 20.34 15.36
CA SER A 479 -16.69 21.79 15.37
C SER A 479 -17.55 22.27 14.19
N GLY A 480 -17.98 21.35 13.32
CA GLY A 480 -18.92 21.62 12.23
C GLY A 480 -18.27 21.90 10.87
N PRO A 481 -19.09 22.03 9.82
CA PRO A 481 -18.61 22.09 8.42
C PRO A 481 -17.72 23.30 8.14
N GLY A 482 -18.04 24.46 8.74
CA GLY A 482 -17.24 25.68 8.57
C GLY A 482 -15.80 25.51 9.06
N ALA A 483 -15.62 24.86 10.22
CA ALA A 483 -14.29 24.64 10.78
C ALA A 483 -13.44 23.69 9.92
N VAL A 484 -14.06 22.65 9.34
CA VAL A 484 -13.41 21.74 8.39
C VAL A 484 -12.97 22.48 7.13
N LEU A 485 -13.85 23.30 6.55
CA LEU A 485 -13.53 24.07 5.33
C LEU A 485 -12.43 25.10 5.59
N LEU A 486 -12.47 25.81 6.71
CA LEU A 486 -11.44 26.75 7.12
C LEU A 486 -10.09 26.05 7.33
N THR A 487 -10.08 24.91 8.03
CA THR A 487 -8.87 24.12 8.27
C THR A 487 -8.31 23.56 6.97
N ALA A 488 -9.16 23.04 6.07
CA ALA A 488 -8.74 22.57 4.76
C ALA A 488 -8.15 23.71 3.90
N ALA A 489 -8.80 24.88 3.88
CA ALA A 489 -8.31 26.05 3.18
C ALA A 489 -6.97 26.55 3.74
N ALA A 490 -6.81 26.56 5.07
CA ALA A 490 -5.55 26.92 5.73
C ALA A 490 -4.42 25.94 5.39
N LEU A 491 -4.68 24.63 5.45
CA LEU A 491 -3.70 23.60 5.11
C LEU A 491 -3.29 23.66 3.63
N VAL A 492 -4.27 23.78 2.73
CA VAL A 492 -4.00 23.93 1.28
C VAL A 492 -3.23 25.23 1.02
N GLY A 493 -3.64 26.35 1.62
CA GLY A 493 -2.97 27.63 1.51
C GLY A 493 -1.52 27.58 1.98
N LEU A 494 -1.26 26.98 3.15
CA LEU A 494 0.08 26.76 3.68
C LEU A 494 0.94 25.93 2.72
N LEU A 495 0.42 24.80 2.23
CA LEU A 495 1.15 23.95 1.29
C LEU A 495 1.43 24.66 -0.04
N VAL A 496 0.50 25.47 -0.54
CA VAL A 496 0.70 26.29 -1.74
C VAL A 496 1.77 27.36 -1.51
N LEU A 497 1.78 28.04 -0.35
CA LEU A 497 2.82 29.02 0.00
C LEU A 497 4.20 28.36 0.11
N LEU A 498 4.29 27.21 0.77
CA LEU A 498 5.54 26.44 0.88
C LEU A 498 6.02 25.95 -0.50
N THR A 499 5.09 25.52 -1.37
CA THR A 499 5.40 25.14 -2.76
C THR A 499 5.95 26.33 -3.53
N ARG A 500 5.30 27.50 -3.44
CA ARG A 500 5.76 28.73 -4.11
C ARG A 500 7.14 29.16 -3.62
N ARG A 501 7.41 29.04 -2.32
CA ARG A 501 8.73 29.34 -1.75
C ARG A 501 9.81 28.42 -2.35
N ARG A 502 9.60 27.10 -2.35
CA ARG A 502 10.53 26.13 -2.95
C ARG A 502 10.78 26.40 -4.44
N LEU A 503 9.72 26.72 -5.20
CA LEU A 503 9.85 27.04 -6.62
C LEU A 503 10.72 28.28 -6.86
N ARG A 504 10.69 29.28 -5.98
CA ARG A 504 11.56 30.46 -6.08
C ARG A 504 13.00 30.13 -5.71
N GLU A 505 13.20 29.33 -4.66
CA GLU A 505 14.54 28.87 -4.24
C GLU A 505 15.23 28.02 -5.32
N LEU A 506 14.46 27.28 -6.15
CA LEU A 506 15.00 26.52 -7.30
C LEU A 506 15.28 27.38 -8.55
N GLN A 507 14.80 28.62 -8.59
CA GLN A 507 14.99 29.56 -9.70
C GLN A 507 16.10 30.58 -9.44
N ALA A 508 16.42 30.81 -8.16
CA ALA A 508 17.58 31.57 -7.72
C ALA A 508 18.83 30.68 -7.84
#